data_AF-A0A6S7KHZ0-F1
#
_entry.id   AF-A0A6S7KHZ0-F1
#
_cell.length_a   1.000
_cell.length_b   1.000
_cell.length_c   1.000
_cell.angle_alpha   90.00
_cell.angle_beta   90.00
_cell.angle_gamma   90.00
#
_symmetry.space_group_name_H-M   'P 1'
#
loop_
_entity.id
_entity.type
_entity.pdbx_description
1 polymer ?
#
loop_
_entity_poly.entity_id
_entity_poly.type
_entity_poly.pdbx_seq_one_letter_code
_entity_poly.pdbx_strand_id
1 'polypeptide(L)'
;MGLSEEANMPYLNITLDVGAAMNAYKFRWTHTEQYRNVCIHLGMLHFMKENCKVIGSLVAGSGFEDIIFQSGVCTSGSLQGVLAGSHYNRRWTVHNPFSEALERLLLQRFITFMYEKSATIPDSFYKLIDLDTVKLQSK
;
A
#
# COMPACT_ATOMS: atom_id res chain seq x y z
N MET A 1 16.08 -16.15 -34.77
CA MET A 1 15.05 -15.10 -34.71
C MET A 1 14.77 -14.84 -33.25
N GLY A 2 14.81 -13.59 -32.82
CA GLY A 2 14.55 -13.21 -31.43
C GLY A 2 13.05 -13.17 -31.13
N LEU A 3 12.66 -13.41 -29.88
CA LEU A 3 11.23 -13.42 -29.49
C LEU A 3 10.55 -12.07 -29.76
N SER A 4 11.26 -10.96 -29.61
CA SER A 4 10.72 -9.64 -29.93
C SER A 4 10.48 -9.46 -31.43
N GLU A 5 11.33 -10.06 -32.27
CA GLU A 5 11.18 -10.05 -33.74
C GLU A 5 9.96 -10.87 -34.17
N GLU A 6 9.72 -12.02 -33.53
CA GLU A 6 8.50 -12.82 -33.72
C GLU A 6 7.23 -12.03 -33.35
N ALA A 7 7.31 -11.20 -32.31
CA ALA A 7 6.23 -10.31 -31.89
C ALA A 7 6.14 -9.01 -32.72
N ASN A 8 7.02 -8.81 -33.70
CA ASN A 8 7.16 -7.58 -34.48
C ASN A 8 7.33 -6.31 -33.62
N MET A 9 8.05 -6.44 -32.51
CA MET A 9 8.34 -5.35 -31.57
C MET A 9 9.85 -5.18 -31.38
N PRO A 10 10.37 -3.95 -31.26
CA PRO A 10 11.78 -3.72 -30.99
C PRO A 10 12.21 -4.22 -29.61
N TYR A 11 11.30 -4.15 -28.62
CA TYR A 11 11.47 -4.67 -27.27
C TYR A 11 10.15 -5.29 -26.79
N LEU A 12 10.26 -6.37 -26.02
CA LEU A 12 9.11 -7.01 -25.38
C LEU A 12 9.19 -6.79 -23.88
N ASN A 13 8.21 -6.09 -23.31
CA ASN A 13 8.09 -5.90 -21.87
C ASN A 13 7.10 -6.90 -21.30
N ILE A 14 7.55 -7.74 -20.37
CA ILE A 14 6.67 -8.71 -19.68
C ILE A 14 6.69 -8.45 -18.18
N THR A 15 5.54 -8.57 -17.55
CA THR A 15 5.39 -8.46 -16.10
C THR A 15 5.04 -9.84 -15.55
N LEU A 16 5.85 -10.34 -14.62
CA LEU A 16 5.72 -11.68 -14.06
C LEU A 16 5.68 -11.64 -12.54
N ASP A 17 5.02 -12.60 -11.90
CA ASP A 17 5.21 -12.83 -10.46
C ASP A 17 6.68 -13.17 -10.17
N VAL A 18 7.14 -13.02 -8.92
CA VAL A 18 8.57 -13.23 -8.59
C VAL A 18 9.02 -14.65 -8.94
N GLY A 19 8.20 -15.67 -8.72
CA GLY A 19 8.54 -17.06 -9.04
C GLY A 19 8.70 -17.29 -10.55
N ALA A 20 7.74 -16.81 -11.34
CA ALA A 20 7.82 -16.87 -12.80
C ALA A 20 8.96 -16.00 -13.35
N ALA A 21 9.20 -14.82 -12.76
CA ALA A 21 10.30 -13.94 -13.13
C ALA A 21 11.66 -14.60 -12.90
N MET A 22 11.87 -15.29 -11.76
CA MET A 22 13.10 -16.03 -11.50
C MET A 22 13.38 -17.08 -12.59
N ASN A 23 12.36 -17.80 -13.04
CA ASN A 23 12.50 -18.78 -14.12
C ASN A 23 12.71 -18.11 -15.48
N ALA A 24 12.00 -17.02 -15.76
CA ALA A 24 12.16 -16.25 -17.00
C ALA A 24 13.55 -15.61 -17.11
N TYR A 25 14.12 -15.12 -16.01
CA TYR A 25 15.49 -14.60 -15.99
C TYR A 25 16.52 -15.70 -16.28
N LYS A 26 16.36 -16.89 -15.68
CA LYS A 26 17.21 -18.05 -16.02
C LYS A 26 17.15 -18.35 -17.52
N PHE A 27 15.94 -18.40 -18.08
CA PHE A 27 15.75 -18.68 -19.50
C PHE A 27 16.39 -17.62 -20.39
N ARG A 28 16.21 -16.34 -20.05
CA ARG A 28 16.83 -15.20 -20.73
C ARG A 28 18.36 -15.25 -20.67
N TRP A 29 18.94 -15.62 -19.54
CA TRP A 29 20.40 -15.75 -19.37
C TRP A 29 20.98 -16.96 -20.09
N THR A 30 20.21 -18.06 -20.23
CA THR A 30 20.63 -19.23 -21.02
C THR A 30 20.55 -18.96 -22.52
N HIS A 31 19.58 -18.17 -22.98
CA HIS A 31 19.31 -17.90 -24.40
C HIS A 31 19.45 -16.41 -24.74
N THR A 32 20.59 -15.80 -24.42
CA THR A 32 20.78 -14.35 -24.48
C THR A 32 20.45 -13.74 -25.84
N GLU A 33 20.77 -14.40 -26.95
CA GLU A 33 20.45 -13.90 -28.30
C GLU A 33 18.95 -13.88 -28.58
N GLN A 34 18.22 -14.92 -28.17
CA GLN A 34 16.77 -15.02 -28.43
C GLN A 34 15.95 -14.06 -27.56
N TYR A 35 16.44 -13.71 -26.37
CA TYR A 35 15.72 -12.89 -25.38
C TYR A 35 16.41 -11.56 -25.04
N ARG A 36 17.37 -11.12 -25.89
CA ARG A 36 18.16 -9.90 -25.66
C ARG A 36 17.29 -8.69 -25.40
N ASN A 37 16.23 -8.55 -26.19
CA ASN A 37 15.30 -7.42 -26.19
C ASN A 37 14.04 -7.66 -25.32
N VAL A 38 14.05 -8.70 -24.47
CA VAL A 38 12.97 -8.96 -23.51
C VAL A 38 13.32 -8.32 -22.17
N CYS A 39 12.48 -7.38 -21.73
CA CYS A 39 12.56 -6.74 -20.43
C CYS A 39 11.56 -7.39 -19.48
N ILE A 40 12.07 -8.03 -18.43
CA ILE A 40 11.27 -8.69 -17.40
C ILE A 40 11.09 -7.72 -16.24
N HIS A 41 9.83 -7.45 -15.88
CA HIS A 41 9.44 -6.63 -14.74
C HIS A 41 8.80 -7.51 -13.67
N LEU A 42 9.09 -7.20 -12.41
CA LEU A 42 8.39 -7.82 -11.29
C LEU A 42 6.97 -7.28 -11.18
N GLY A 43 6.02 -8.18 -11.04
CA GLY A 43 4.60 -7.84 -10.87
C GLY A 43 4.35 -7.04 -9.61
N MET A 44 3.48 -6.05 -9.75
CA MET A 44 3.10 -5.10 -8.69
C MET A 44 2.60 -5.77 -7.41
N LEU A 45 2.09 -7.01 -7.49
CA LEU A 45 1.64 -7.78 -6.34
C LEU A 45 2.74 -8.00 -5.29
N HIS A 46 3.96 -8.32 -5.71
CA HIS A 46 5.05 -8.59 -4.76
C HIS A 46 5.53 -7.31 -4.10
N PHE A 47 5.61 -6.23 -4.88
CA PHE A 47 5.89 -4.90 -4.36
C PHE A 47 4.86 -4.48 -3.31
N MET A 48 3.56 -4.67 -3.59
CA MET A 48 2.50 -4.37 -2.64
C MET A 48 2.59 -5.21 -1.37
N LYS A 49 2.84 -6.52 -1.48
CA LYS A 49 2.99 -7.41 -0.32
C LYS A 49 4.16 -6.99 0.57
N GLU A 50 5.32 -6.73 -0.02
CA GLU A 50 6.50 -6.31 0.74
C GLU A 50 6.28 -4.94 1.39
N ASN A 51 5.65 -4.00 0.68
CA ASN A 51 5.27 -2.71 1.25
C ASN A 51 4.31 -2.87 2.45
N CYS A 52 3.30 -3.74 2.35
CA CYS A 52 2.39 -4.03 3.47
C CYS A 52 3.13 -4.62 4.66
N LYS A 53 4.08 -5.53 4.43
CA LYS A 53 4.88 -6.15 5.47
C LYS A 53 5.77 -5.13 6.20
N VAL A 54 6.40 -4.22 5.47
CA VAL A 54 7.22 -3.14 6.05
C VAL A 54 6.36 -2.21 6.90
N ILE A 55 5.18 -1.81 6.41
CA ILE A 55 4.24 -0.99 7.19
C ILE A 55 3.78 -1.75 8.43
N GLY A 56 3.42 -3.02 8.29
CA GLY A 56 3.03 -3.89 9.40
C GLY A 56 4.11 -3.97 10.47
N SER A 57 5.38 -4.14 10.09
CA SER A 57 6.50 -4.15 11.05
C SER A 57 6.73 -2.79 11.73
N LEU A 58 6.42 -1.68 11.05
CA LEU A 58 6.59 -0.34 11.61
C LEU A 58 5.55 -0.06 12.70
N VAL A 59 4.32 -0.55 12.53
CA VAL A 59 3.23 -0.31 13.48
C VAL A 59 3.08 -1.43 14.51
N ALA A 60 3.76 -2.56 14.34
CA ALA A 60 3.71 -3.68 15.28
C ALA A 60 4.13 -3.25 16.69
N GLY A 61 3.29 -3.54 17.68
CA GLY A 61 3.55 -3.18 19.08
C GLY A 61 3.37 -1.69 19.42
N SER A 62 2.86 -0.87 18.48
CA SER A 62 2.56 0.55 18.74
C SER A 62 1.18 0.79 19.39
N GLY A 63 0.41 -0.28 19.65
CA GLY A 63 -1.01 -0.20 20.01
C GLY A 63 -1.95 -0.12 18.80
N PHE A 64 -1.40 -0.12 17.57
CA PHE A 64 -2.15 -0.24 16.33
C PHE A 64 -3.11 -1.45 16.37
N GLU A 65 -2.62 -2.59 16.86
CA GLU A 65 -3.39 -3.82 16.93
C GLU A 65 -4.64 -3.68 17.80
N ASP A 66 -4.49 -3.03 18.96
CA ASP A 66 -5.58 -2.81 19.90
C ASP A 66 -6.60 -1.82 19.32
N ILE A 67 -6.14 -0.73 18.70
CA ILE A 67 -7.00 0.27 18.07
C ILE A 67 -7.83 -0.36 16.94
N ILE A 68 -7.18 -1.14 16.07
CA ILE A 68 -7.87 -1.81 14.96
C ILE A 68 -8.86 -2.87 15.46
N PHE A 69 -8.49 -3.61 16.51
CA PHE A 69 -9.38 -4.61 17.10
C PHE A 69 -10.59 -3.96 17.76
N GLN A 70 -10.38 -2.93 18.58
CA GLN A 70 -11.45 -2.23 19.30
C GLN A 70 -12.38 -1.43 18.37
N SER A 71 -11.85 -0.90 17.26
CA SER A 71 -12.66 -0.21 16.26
C SER A 71 -13.54 -1.14 15.41
N GLY A 72 -13.37 -2.47 15.52
CA GLY A 72 -14.16 -3.44 14.74
C GLY A 72 -13.83 -3.47 13.24
N VAL A 73 -12.80 -2.73 12.81
CA VAL A 73 -12.36 -2.66 11.41
C VAL A 73 -11.85 -4.01 10.90
N CYS A 74 -11.25 -4.82 11.80
CA CYS A 74 -10.68 -6.11 11.45
C CYS A 74 -10.77 -7.08 12.64
N THR A 75 -10.98 -8.37 12.36
CA THR A 75 -10.91 -9.42 13.39
C THR A 75 -9.45 -9.75 13.74
N SER A 76 -9.20 -10.22 14.98
CA SER A 76 -7.86 -10.59 15.45
C SER A 76 -7.13 -11.59 14.54
N GLY A 77 -7.86 -12.59 14.03
CA GLY A 77 -7.31 -13.57 13.08
C GLY A 77 -6.92 -12.97 11.72
N SER A 78 -7.59 -11.90 11.29
CA SER A 78 -7.28 -11.22 10.02
C SER A 78 -6.15 -10.20 10.16
N LEU A 79 -6.01 -9.59 11.33
CA LEU A 79 -5.03 -8.57 11.65
C LEU A 79 -3.59 -9.08 11.49
N GLN A 80 -3.30 -10.29 11.97
CA GLN A 80 -1.96 -10.88 11.83
C GLN A 80 -1.54 -11.03 10.37
N GLY A 81 -2.47 -11.41 9.48
CA GLY A 81 -2.19 -11.47 8.05
C GLY A 81 -2.03 -10.09 7.40
N VAL A 82 -2.66 -9.05 7.94
CA VAL A 82 -2.44 -7.66 7.50
C VAL A 82 -1.03 -7.20 7.88
N LEU A 83 -0.62 -7.42 9.14
CA LEU A 83 0.73 -7.10 9.62
C LEU A 83 1.82 -7.86 8.86
N ALA A 84 1.58 -9.13 8.53
CA ALA A 84 2.51 -9.95 7.74
C ALA A 84 2.52 -9.61 6.24
N GLY A 85 1.62 -8.73 5.76
CA GLY A 85 1.47 -8.41 4.34
C GLY A 85 0.83 -9.52 3.49
N SER A 86 0.41 -10.64 4.09
CA SER A 86 -0.21 -11.76 3.40
C SER A 86 -1.66 -11.46 2.99
N HIS A 87 -2.36 -10.63 3.77
CA HIS A 87 -3.71 -10.13 3.49
C HIS A 87 -3.67 -8.75 2.79
N TYR A 88 -2.88 -8.61 1.72
CA TYR A 88 -2.70 -7.35 0.98
C TYR A 88 -4.03 -6.73 0.49
N ASN A 89 -5.00 -7.56 0.14
CA ASN A 89 -6.35 -7.18 -0.28
C ASN A 89 -7.19 -6.57 0.86
N ARG A 90 -6.87 -6.87 2.13
CA ARG A 90 -7.50 -6.26 3.31
C ARG A 90 -6.74 -5.04 3.83
N ARG A 91 -5.52 -4.79 3.34
CA ARG A 91 -4.67 -3.64 3.73
C ARG A 91 -5.45 -2.33 3.69
N TRP A 92 -6.13 -2.04 2.57
CA TRP A 92 -6.82 -0.77 2.36
C TRP A 92 -7.91 -0.51 3.40
N THR A 93 -8.61 -1.57 3.83
CA THR A 93 -9.66 -1.48 4.85
C THR A 93 -9.08 -1.18 6.23
N VAL A 94 -7.82 -1.50 6.49
CA VAL A 94 -7.19 -1.29 7.81
C VAL A 94 -6.31 -0.05 7.84
N HIS A 95 -5.34 0.05 6.93
CA HIS A 95 -4.33 1.10 6.96
C HIS A 95 -4.88 2.46 6.53
N ASN A 96 -5.87 2.54 5.62
CA ASN A 96 -6.42 3.84 5.23
C ASN A 96 -7.20 4.49 6.38
N PRO A 97 -8.17 3.82 7.03
CA PRO A 97 -8.87 4.42 8.17
C PRO A 97 -7.92 4.75 9.33
N PHE A 98 -6.87 3.93 9.53
CA PHE A 98 -5.87 4.23 10.56
C PHE A 98 -5.05 5.48 10.24
N SER A 99 -4.52 5.61 9.02
CA SER A 99 -3.78 6.80 8.59
C SER A 99 -4.65 8.05 8.68
N GLU A 100 -5.89 7.94 8.23
CA GLU A 100 -6.87 9.03 8.26
C GLU A 100 -7.15 9.49 9.70
N ALA A 101 -7.35 8.54 10.62
CA ALA A 101 -7.53 8.85 12.04
C ALA A 101 -6.29 9.55 12.64
N LEU A 102 -5.08 9.09 12.32
CA LEU A 102 -3.84 9.75 12.76
C LEU A 102 -3.69 11.16 12.19
N GLU A 103 -4.00 11.35 10.90
CA GLU A 103 -3.96 12.65 10.23
C GLU A 103 -4.95 13.63 10.87
N ARG A 104 -6.17 13.19 11.23
CA ARG A 104 -7.13 14.01 11.97
C ARG A 104 -6.64 14.40 13.35
N LEU A 105 -6.03 13.47 14.09
CA LEU A 105 -5.45 13.77 15.41
C LEU A 105 -4.30 14.78 15.30
N LEU A 106 -3.44 14.62 14.29
CA LEU A 106 -2.36 15.58 14.01
C LEU A 106 -2.92 16.95 13.65
N LEU A 107 -3.99 16.98 12.83
CA LEU A 107 -4.65 18.21 12.42
C LEU A 107 -5.32 18.92 13.61
N GLN A 108 -6.00 18.18 14.49
CA GLN A 108 -6.53 18.72 15.75
C GLN A 108 -5.43 19.38 16.57
N ARG A 109 -4.29 18.70 16.76
CA ARG A 109 -3.16 19.24 17.51
C ARG A 109 -2.58 20.49 16.86
N PHE A 110 -2.46 20.49 15.53
CA PHE A 110 -2.00 21.64 14.76
C PHE A 110 -2.93 22.85 14.93
N ILE A 111 -4.25 22.65 14.86
CA ILE A 111 -5.24 23.70 15.08
C ILE A 111 -5.09 24.30 16.48
N THR A 112 -5.03 23.46 17.52
CA THR A 112 -4.82 23.94 18.90
C THR A 112 -3.54 24.78 19.01
N PHE A 113 -2.43 24.30 18.45
CA PHE A 113 -1.16 25.03 18.45
C PHE A 113 -1.28 26.39 17.75
N MET A 114 -1.97 26.47 16.62
CA MET A 114 -2.14 27.71 15.88
C MET A 114 -3.04 28.72 16.62
N TYR A 115 -4.07 28.23 17.31
CA TYR A 115 -4.87 29.07 18.22
C TYR A 115 -4.04 29.65 19.36
N GLU A 116 -3.16 28.85 19.99
CA GLU A 116 -2.24 29.32 21.04
C GLU A 116 -1.28 30.41 20.54
N LYS A 117 -1.02 30.46 19.22
CA LYS A 117 -0.20 31.48 18.56
C LYS A 117 -1.00 32.66 18.01
N SER A 118 -2.30 32.73 18.27
CA SER A 118 -3.21 33.75 17.73
C SER A 118 -3.16 33.85 16.19
N ALA A 119 -2.88 32.73 15.52
CA ALA A 119 -2.81 32.68 14.07
C ALA A 119 -4.18 32.34 13.46
N THR A 120 -4.50 32.92 12.30
CA THR A 120 -5.73 32.62 11.58
C THR A 120 -5.64 31.26 10.90
N ILE A 121 -6.66 30.43 11.08
CA ILE A 121 -6.76 29.09 10.50
C ILE A 121 -7.91 29.09 9.49
N PRO A 122 -7.72 28.59 8.26
CA PRO A 122 -8.80 28.51 7.29
C PRO A 122 -9.94 27.59 7.74
N ASP A 123 -11.19 27.99 7.49
CA ASP A 123 -12.38 27.22 7.87
C ASP A 123 -12.41 25.78 7.32
N SER A 124 -11.73 25.55 6.20
CA SER A 124 -11.60 24.21 5.60
C SER A 124 -10.92 23.20 6.54
N PHE A 125 -10.05 23.65 7.44
CA PHE A 125 -9.33 22.76 8.36
C PHE A 125 -10.27 22.18 9.43
N TYR A 126 -11.23 22.97 9.92
CA TYR A 126 -12.22 22.47 10.88
C TYR A 126 -13.16 21.44 10.27
N LYS A 127 -13.54 21.64 8.99
CA LYS A 127 -14.38 20.69 8.24
C LYS A 127 -13.71 19.32 8.06
N LEU A 128 -12.37 19.27 8.04
CA LEU A 128 -11.61 18.02 7.90
C LEU A 128 -11.52 17.23 9.20
N ILE A 129 -11.86 17.82 10.35
CA ILE A 129 -11.88 17.13 11.65
C ILE A 129 -13.29 16.66 11.99
N ASP A 130 -14.31 17.39 11.53
CA ASP A 130 -15.71 17.08 11.78
C ASP A 130 -16.10 15.69 11.20
N LEU A 131 -16.46 14.76 12.09
CA LEU A 131 -16.86 13.40 11.74
C LEU A 131 -18.33 13.32 11.30
N ASP A 132 -19.15 14.30 11.65
CA ASP A 132 -20.60 14.30 11.36
C ASP A 132 -20.89 14.61 9.88
N THR A 133 -19.90 15.12 9.15
CA THR A 133 -20.00 15.41 7.71
C THR A 133 -19.70 14.21 6.81
N VAL A 134 -19.04 13.17 7.34
CA VAL A 134 -18.72 11.96 6.57
C VAL A 134 -19.87 10.98 6.72
N LYS A 135 -20.86 11.06 5.82
CA LYS A 135 -21.84 9.98 5.65
C LYS A 135 -21.09 8.72 5.22
N LEU A 136 -20.81 7.84 6.17
CA LEU A 136 -20.38 6.47 5.87
C LEU A 136 -21.48 5.85 5.02
N GLN A 137 -21.23 5.74 3.71
CA GLN A 137 -22.05 4.89 2.87
C GLN A 137 -21.77 3.45 3.31
N SER A 138 -22.59 2.95 4.23
CA SER A 138 -22.68 1.53 4.53
C SER A 138 -23.06 0.82 3.24
N LYS A 139 -22.16 -0.02 2.72
CA LYS A 139 -22.50 -1.03 1.72
C LYS A 139 -23.28 -2.17 2.36
#